data_AF-A0A1B6JNM9-F1
#
_entry.id   AF-A0A1B6JNM9-F1
#
_cell.length_a   1.000
_cell.length_b   1.000
_cell.length_c   1.000
_cell.angle_alpha   90.00
_cell.angle_beta   90.00
_cell.angle_gamma   90.00
#
_symmetry.space_group_name_H-M   'P 1'
#
loop_
_entity.id
_entity.type
_entity.pdbx_description
1 polymer ?
#
loop_
_entity_poly.entity_id
_entity_poly.type
_entity_poly.pdbx_seq_one_letter_code
_entity_poly.pdbx_strand_id
1 'polypeptide(L)'
;TSMIPVVDSSGASEYWKDLTEEEEVVCAATSQLEDFVLEFLDRCFSLVDNSVLESTRLEQNDQNKQQRSRMENVVENAIVSTFTCLLNQTSQQIFKSALRKLHTFVTSRILETTVSGKCVASICRTFAKVRPEETLRLLLPHLCRTVLSYAEHEDIRQEETLDNELLYNLLLLAEIVQCNGKTVVGYSEQLEKVLDLTLHLKCCEGYNLAARLLSNILVIISTTRPIEFRSSNQHYDKPVSEFLPIREWGKTFLTHDVTVEWTTPG
;
A
#
# COMPACT_ATOMS: atom_id res chain seq x y z
N THR A 1 7.33 -9.31 13.21
CA THR A 1 8.60 -9.86 12.69
C THR A 1 8.27 -10.91 11.66
N SER A 2 8.65 -10.72 10.40
CA SER A 2 8.52 -11.77 9.38
C SER A 2 9.75 -12.67 9.45
N MET A 3 9.58 -13.97 9.28
CA MET A 3 10.66 -14.96 9.43
C MET A 3 11.08 -15.63 8.12
N ILE A 4 10.37 -15.37 7.02
CA ILE A 4 10.63 -16.00 5.72
C ILE A 4 10.61 -14.97 4.58
N PRO A 5 11.65 -14.94 3.73
CA PRO A 5 11.54 -14.45 2.37
C PRO A 5 10.47 -15.22 1.60
N VAL A 6 9.53 -14.49 0.98
CA VAL A 6 8.46 -15.01 0.14
C VAL A 6 8.91 -14.93 -1.31
N VAL A 7 9.71 -15.92 -1.71
CA VAL A 7 10.37 -16.01 -3.03
C VAL A 7 10.24 -17.44 -3.55
N ASP A 8 9.81 -17.60 -4.81
CA ASP A 8 9.78 -18.90 -5.46
C ASP A 8 11.20 -19.39 -5.74
N SER A 9 11.55 -20.51 -5.11
CA SER A 9 12.83 -21.22 -5.20
C SER A 9 12.64 -22.64 -5.75
N SER A 10 11.49 -22.95 -6.36
CA SER A 10 11.17 -24.30 -6.84
C SER A 10 12.11 -24.84 -7.90
N GLY A 11 12.76 -23.96 -8.67
CA GLY A 11 13.81 -24.31 -9.63
C GLY A 11 15.20 -24.55 -9.01
N ALA A 12 15.37 -24.55 -7.68
CA ALA A 12 16.68 -24.61 -7.05
C ALA A 12 17.49 -25.87 -7.39
N SER A 13 16.84 -27.03 -7.59
CA SER A 13 17.50 -28.30 -7.89
C SER A 13 18.26 -28.30 -9.23
N GLU A 14 17.95 -27.38 -10.14
CA GLU A 14 18.69 -27.20 -11.40
C GLU A 14 20.08 -26.61 -11.18
N TYR A 15 20.27 -25.83 -10.10
CA TYR A 15 21.47 -25.02 -9.88
C TYR A 15 22.28 -25.45 -8.65
N TRP A 16 21.62 -25.97 -7.62
CA TRP A 16 22.23 -26.35 -6.35
C TRP A 16 22.31 -27.87 -6.24
N LYS A 17 23.53 -28.41 -6.14
CA LYS A 17 23.79 -29.86 -6.03
C LYS A 17 23.94 -30.35 -4.59
N ASP A 18 23.97 -29.43 -3.64
CA ASP A 18 24.18 -29.64 -2.21
C ASP A 18 22.87 -29.51 -1.40
N LEU A 19 21.71 -29.59 -2.04
CA LEU A 19 20.42 -29.55 -1.37
C LEU A 19 20.22 -30.81 -0.52
N THR A 20 19.72 -30.64 0.71
CA THR A 20 19.21 -31.77 1.51
C THR A 20 17.83 -32.20 1.00
N GLU A 21 17.39 -33.41 1.37
CA GLU A 21 16.04 -33.90 1.04
C GLU A 21 14.95 -32.93 1.53
N GLU A 22 15.13 -32.36 2.72
CA GLU A 22 14.22 -31.35 3.27
C GLU A 22 14.26 -30.04 2.48
N GLU A 23 15.45 -29.56 2.09
CA GLU A 23 15.59 -28.36 1.26
C GLU A 23 14.93 -28.53 -0.11
N GLU A 24 15.03 -29.70 -0.73
CA GLU A 24 14.35 -30.01 -2.00
C GLU A 24 12.83 -29.92 -1.87
N VAL A 25 12.26 -30.54 -0.81
CA VAL A 25 10.82 -30.49 -0.55
C VAL A 25 10.35 -29.06 -0.29
N VAL A 26 11.09 -28.30 0.52
CA VAL A 26 10.75 -26.91 0.84
C VAL A 26 10.84 -26.03 -0.41
N CYS A 27 11.90 -26.14 -1.20
CA CYS A 27 12.04 -25.46 -2.48
C CYS A 27 10.84 -25.74 -3.39
N ALA A 28 10.48 -27.02 -3.60
CA ALA A 28 9.34 -27.37 -4.44
C ALA A 28 8.03 -26.73 -3.95
N ALA A 29 7.81 -26.69 -2.63
CA ALA A 29 6.64 -26.06 -2.03
C ALA A 29 6.57 -24.54 -2.23
N THR A 30 7.72 -23.86 -2.42
CA THR A 30 7.72 -22.40 -2.63
C THR A 30 7.04 -21.94 -3.92
N SER A 31 6.81 -22.85 -4.88
CA SER A 31 6.02 -22.57 -6.10
C SER A 31 4.59 -22.07 -5.79
N GLN A 32 4.03 -22.42 -4.63
CA GLN A 32 2.67 -22.04 -4.21
C GLN A 32 2.62 -20.68 -3.49
N LEU A 33 3.76 -20.02 -3.27
CA LEU A 33 3.79 -18.77 -2.51
C LEU A 33 3.07 -17.62 -3.23
N GLU A 34 3.13 -17.56 -4.55
CA GLU A 34 2.37 -16.57 -5.31
C GLU A 34 0.86 -16.76 -5.10
N ASP A 35 0.36 -17.98 -5.25
CA ASP A 35 -1.04 -18.32 -5.05
C ASP A 35 -1.50 -18.00 -3.62
N PHE A 36 -0.68 -18.34 -2.62
CA PHE A 36 -0.94 -17.98 -1.23
C PHE A 36 -1.09 -16.47 -1.03
N VAL A 37 -0.19 -15.66 -1.60
CA VAL A 37 -0.26 -14.19 -1.50
C VAL A 37 -1.54 -13.67 -2.16
N LEU A 38 -1.87 -14.17 -3.35
CA LEU A 38 -3.06 -13.73 -4.08
C LEU A 38 -4.36 -14.12 -3.36
N GLU A 39 -4.44 -15.33 -2.81
CA GLU A 39 -5.60 -15.77 -2.03
C GLU A 39 -5.72 -14.98 -0.73
N PHE A 40 -4.62 -14.74 -0.03
CA PHE A 40 -4.60 -13.87 1.16
C PHE A 40 -5.17 -12.48 0.86
N LEU A 41 -4.74 -11.87 -0.26
CA LEU A 41 -5.28 -10.61 -0.73
C LEU A 41 -6.79 -10.67 -0.96
N ASP A 42 -7.30 -11.72 -1.61
CA ASP A 42 -8.75 -11.88 -1.83
C ASP A 42 -9.54 -11.94 -0.52
N ARG A 43 -9.00 -12.63 0.49
CA ARG A 43 -9.65 -12.69 1.82
C ARG A 43 -9.64 -11.34 2.51
N CYS A 44 -8.54 -10.58 2.42
CA CYS A 44 -8.47 -9.24 2.96
C CYS A 44 -9.40 -8.26 2.23
N PHE A 45 -9.45 -8.31 0.90
CA PHE A 45 -10.37 -7.50 0.11
C PHE A 45 -11.82 -7.81 0.42
N SER A 46 -12.16 -9.10 0.55
CA SER A 46 -13.49 -9.52 0.99
C SER A 46 -13.81 -9.00 2.40
N LEU A 47 -12.85 -9.01 3.32
CA LEU A 47 -13.04 -8.45 4.66
C LEU A 47 -13.31 -6.94 4.61
N VAL A 48 -12.61 -6.21 3.75
CA VAL A 48 -12.85 -4.77 3.56
C VAL A 48 -14.22 -4.49 2.95
N ASP A 49 -14.62 -5.24 1.93
CA ASP A 49 -15.94 -5.10 1.29
C ASP A 49 -17.09 -5.31 2.28
N ASN A 50 -16.91 -6.21 3.26
CA ASN A 50 -17.90 -6.47 4.30
C ASN A 50 -17.78 -5.51 5.50
N SER A 51 -16.76 -4.66 5.53
CA SER A 51 -16.55 -3.65 6.58
C SER A 51 -17.17 -2.32 6.15
N VAL A 52 -18.50 -2.28 6.00
CA VAL A 52 -19.26 -1.07 5.66
C VAL A 52 -19.86 -0.46 6.92
N LEU A 53 -19.91 0.87 6.98
CA LEU A 53 -20.57 1.60 8.06
C LEU A 53 -22.09 1.37 7.98
N GLU A 54 -22.62 0.42 8.75
CA GLU A 54 -24.07 0.23 8.88
C GLU A 54 -24.68 1.36 9.73
N SER A 55 -25.35 2.31 9.08
CA SER A 55 -26.11 3.37 9.76
C SER A 55 -27.37 2.80 10.44
N THR A 56 -27.20 2.18 11.60
CA THR A 56 -28.29 1.58 12.39
C THR A 56 -29.10 2.60 13.22
N ARG A 57 -28.72 3.90 13.19
CA ARG A 57 -29.38 4.95 13.98
C ARG A 57 -29.56 6.24 13.16
N LEU A 58 -30.81 6.59 12.88
CA LEU A 58 -31.20 7.82 12.16
C LEU A 58 -30.87 9.13 12.91
N GLU A 59 -30.50 9.08 14.20
CA GLU A 59 -30.42 10.26 15.09
C GLU A 59 -29.02 10.66 15.58
N GLN A 60 -27.93 10.06 15.07
CA GLN A 60 -26.59 10.50 15.48
C GLN A 60 -26.11 11.67 14.62
N ASN A 61 -26.03 12.86 15.25
CA ASN A 61 -25.36 14.06 14.75
C ASN A 61 -24.12 13.71 13.91
N ASP A 62 -23.92 14.38 12.78
CA ASP A 62 -22.86 14.11 11.79
C ASP A 62 -21.43 14.06 12.38
N GLN A 63 -21.21 14.65 13.55
CA GLN A 63 -19.94 14.56 14.29
C GLN A 63 -19.63 13.15 14.83
N ASN A 64 -20.63 12.33 15.14
CA ASN A 64 -20.43 10.96 15.64
C ASN A 64 -20.25 9.94 14.52
N LYS A 65 -20.67 10.22 13.28
CA LYS A 65 -20.45 9.34 12.13
C LYS A 65 -18.98 9.19 11.76
N GLN A 66 -18.14 10.16 12.15
CA GLN A 66 -16.69 10.13 11.93
C GLN A 66 -15.94 9.31 12.98
N GLN A 67 -16.58 8.93 14.09
CA GLN A 67 -15.92 8.23 15.18
C GLN A 67 -15.93 6.73 14.96
N ARG A 68 -14.81 6.24 14.41
CA ARG A 68 -14.59 4.81 14.16
C ARG A 68 -14.73 3.98 15.42
N SER A 69 -15.32 2.79 15.26
CA SER A 69 -15.32 1.81 16.33
C SER A 69 -13.89 1.41 16.68
N ARG A 70 -13.63 1.12 17.96
CA ARG A 70 -12.35 0.54 18.40
C ARG A 70 -12.03 -0.73 17.60
N MET A 71 -13.06 -1.51 17.25
CA MET A 71 -12.89 -2.74 16.47
C MET A 71 -12.39 -2.46 15.05
N GLU A 72 -12.96 -1.47 14.35
CA GLU A 72 -12.53 -1.09 12.99
C GLU A 72 -11.06 -0.65 12.97
N ASN A 73 -10.64 0.13 13.97
CA ASN A 73 -9.25 0.54 14.09
C ASN A 73 -8.32 -0.66 14.33
N VAL A 74 -8.74 -1.64 15.14
CA VAL A 74 -7.97 -2.88 15.36
C VAL A 74 -7.84 -3.69 14.06
N VAL A 75 -8.93 -3.83 13.31
CA VAL A 75 -8.96 -4.56 12.04
C VAL A 75 -8.06 -3.89 11.01
N GLU A 76 -8.14 -2.57 10.83
CA GLU A 76 -7.26 -1.86 9.89
C GLU A 76 -5.78 -2.00 10.29
N ASN A 77 -5.46 -1.83 11.58
CA ASN A 77 -4.08 -1.99 12.05
C ASN A 77 -3.55 -3.41 11.83
N ALA A 78 -4.41 -4.42 12.02
CA ALA A 78 -4.06 -5.81 11.75
C ALA A 78 -3.78 -6.02 10.26
N ILE A 79 -4.63 -5.49 9.36
CA ILE A 79 -4.44 -5.54 7.91
C ILE A 79 -3.14 -4.84 7.50
N VAL A 80 -2.91 -3.61 7.96
CA VAL A 80 -1.68 -2.88 7.63
C VAL A 80 -0.45 -3.65 8.10
N SER A 81 -0.48 -4.19 9.31
CA SER A 81 0.63 -4.97 9.87
C SER A 81 0.92 -6.24 9.05
N THR A 82 -0.13 -7.00 8.69
CA THR A 82 0.04 -8.24 7.93
C THR A 82 0.49 -7.98 6.49
N PHE A 83 -0.09 -6.98 5.80
CA PHE A 83 0.38 -6.56 4.47
C PHE A 83 1.83 -6.05 4.52
N THR A 84 2.20 -5.25 5.52
CA THR A 84 3.57 -4.76 5.67
C THR A 84 4.53 -5.93 5.87
N CYS A 85 4.16 -6.87 6.73
CA CYS A 85 4.96 -8.07 7.02
C CYS A 85 5.14 -8.94 5.77
N LEU A 86 4.06 -9.15 5.00
CA LEU A 86 4.06 -9.99 3.81
C LEU A 86 4.82 -9.34 2.65
N LEU A 87 4.44 -8.12 2.27
CA LEU A 87 4.96 -7.44 1.08
C LEU A 87 6.43 -7.08 1.21
N ASN A 88 6.92 -6.72 2.40
CA ASN A 88 8.36 -6.52 2.59
C ASN A 88 9.16 -7.79 2.33
N GLN A 89 8.54 -8.96 2.43
CA GLN A 89 9.22 -10.22 2.19
C GLN A 89 9.06 -10.78 0.78
N THR A 90 8.25 -10.17 -0.09
CA THR A 90 8.01 -10.71 -1.43
C THR A 90 9.11 -10.36 -2.43
N SER A 91 9.37 -11.28 -3.36
CA SER A 91 10.10 -10.95 -4.59
C SER A 91 9.31 -9.95 -5.44
N GLN A 92 10.01 -9.26 -6.35
CA GLN A 92 9.38 -8.30 -7.25
C GLN A 92 8.33 -8.96 -8.16
N GLN A 93 8.52 -10.21 -8.56
CA GLN A 93 7.55 -10.95 -9.37
C GLN A 93 6.22 -11.10 -8.63
N ILE A 94 6.26 -11.66 -7.42
CA ILE A 94 5.05 -11.87 -6.60
C ILE A 94 4.43 -10.52 -6.23
N PHE A 95 5.25 -9.53 -5.88
CA PHE A 95 4.78 -8.17 -5.61
C PHE A 95 4.01 -7.58 -6.80
N LYS A 96 4.52 -7.72 -8.03
CA LYS A 96 3.85 -7.21 -9.25
C LYS A 96 2.51 -7.89 -9.49
N SER A 97 2.38 -9.19 -9.20
CA SER A 97 1.08 -9.89 -9.26
C SER A 97 0.11 -9.38 -8.21
N ALA A 98 0.56 -9.23 -6.97
CA ALA A 98 -0.24 -8.64 -5.88
C ALA A 98 -0.68 -7.20 -6.19
N LEU A 99 0.22 -6.37 -6.73
CA LEU A 99 -0.05 -4.98 -7.08
C LEU A 99 -1.07 -4.87 -8.23
N ARG A 100 -0.96 -5.72 -9.26
CA ARG A 100 -1.98 -5.79 -10.33
C ARG A 100 -3.37 -6.12 -9.77
N LYS A 101 -3.43 -7.06 -8.83
CA LYS A 101 -4.67 -7.43 -8.16
C LYS A 101 -5.26 -6.29 -7.33
N LEU A 102 -4.40 -5.58 -6.57
CA LEU A 102 -4.80 -4.37 -5.86
C LEU A 102 -5.34 -3.30 -6.83
N HIS A 103 -4.63 -3.03 -7.92
CA HIS A 103 -5.08 -2.06 -8.91
C HIS A 103 -6.47 -2.40 -9.44
N THR A 104 -6.70 -3.64 -9.87
CA THR A 104 -8.03 -4.08 -10.31
C THR A 104 -9.09 -3.88 -9.23
N PHE A 105 -8.79 -4.20 -7.96
CA PHE A 105 -9.72 -4.02 -6.87
C PHE A 105 -10.07 -2.54 -6.65
N VAL A 106 -9.06 -1.67 -6.63
CA VAL A 106 -9.20 -0.23 -6.38
C VAL A 106 -9.94 0.48 -7.50
N THR A 107 -9.68 0.14 -8.77
CA THR A 107 -10.27 0.84 -9.92
C THR A 107 -11.64 0.30 -10.32
N SER A 108 -12.05 -0.87 -9.83
CA SER A 108 -13.36 -1.47 -10.16
C SER A 108 -14.47 -1.13 -9.17
N ARG A 109 -14.15 -0.45 -8.07
CA ARG A 109 -15.05 -0.25 -6.93
C ARG A 109 -14.90 1.16 -6.38
N ILE A 110 -16.04 1.75 -6.02
CA ILE A 110 -16.09 2.99 -5.26
C ILE A 110 -16.55 2.62 -3.86
N LEU A 111 -15.69 2.85 -2.88
CA LEU A 111 -15.96 2.54 -1.46
C LEU A 111 -16.23 3.82 -0.70
N GLU A 112 -17.02 3.72 0.38
CA GLU A 112 -17.24 4.85 1.27
C GLU A 112 -15.94 5.22 2.01
N THR A 113 -15.76 6.51 2.31
CA THR A 113 -14.48 7.09 2.75
C THR A 113 -14.21 6.98 4.25
N THR A 114 -15.10 6.41 5.04
CA THR A 114 -15.03 6.40 6.51
C THR A 114 -14.44 5.12 7.08
N VAL A 115 -14.76 3.95 6.54
CA VAL A 115 -14.29 2.63 7.04
C VAL A 115 -13.58 1.84 5.95
N SER A 116 -14.33 1.35 4.96
CA SER A 116 -13.85 0.49 3.88
C SER A 116 -12.82 1.19 3.00
N GLY A 117 -13.11 2.42 2.58
CA GLY A 117 -12.19 3.24 1.79
C GLY A 117 -10.91 3.59 2.54
N LYS A 118 -10.97 3.86 3.86
CA LYS A 118 -9.75 4.07 4.65
C LYS A 118 -8.91 2.82 4.74
N CYS A 119 -9.55 1.66 4.91
CA CYS A 119 -8.85 0.39 4.97
C CYS A 119 -8.08 0.12 3.66
N VAL A 120 -8.74 0.30 2.50
CA VAL A 120 -8.09 0.17 1.19
C VAL A 120 -7.04 1.23 0.95
N ALA A 121 -7.26 2.47 1.38
CA ALA A 121 -6.25 3.53 1.29
C ALA A 121 -4.99 3.17 2.11
N SER A 122 -5.19 2.59 3.30
CA SER A 122 -4.11 2.04 4.15
C SER A 122 -3.39 0.84 3.51
N ILE A 123 -4.10 -0.03 2.80
CA ILE A 123 -3.49 -1.09 1.98
C ILE A 123 -2.65 -0.47 0.85
N CYS A 124 -3.20 0.46 0.08
CA CYS A 124 -2.50 1.13 -1.02
C CYS A 124 -1.24 1.83 -0.55
N ARG A 125 -1.31 2.53 0.59
CA ARG A 125 -0.14 3.11 1.28
C ARG A 125 0.91 2.06 1.61
N THR A 126 0.51 0.88 2.05
CA THR A 126 1.44 -0.20 2.38
C THR A 126 2.19 -0.69 1.14
N PHE A 127 1.50 -0.88 0.02
CA PHE A 127 2.16 -1.18 -1.26
C PHE A 127 3.13 -0.08 -1.68
N ALA A 128 2.71 1.19 -1.57
CA ALA A 128 3.53 2.33 -1.95
C ALA A 128 4.78 2.44 -1.06
N LYS A 129 4.68 2.13 0.24
CA LYS A 129 5.84 2.11 1.13
C LYS A 129 6.87 1.03 0.77
N VAL A 130 6.41 -0.15 0.35
CA VAL A 130 7.27 -1.30 0.07
C VAL A 130 7.95 -1.18 -1.30
N ARG A 131 7.21 -0.81 -2.35
CA ARG A 131 7.76 -0.56 -3.69
C ARG A 131 7.14 0.73 -4.26
N PRO A 132 7.69 1.91 -3.93
CA PRO A 132 7.12 3.20 -4.33
C PRO A 132 7.03 3.37 -5.84
N GLU A 133 8.08 3.03 -6.59
CA GLU A 133 8.15 3.29 -8.02
C GLU A 133 7.08 2.51 -8.80
N GLU A 134 6.98 1.20 -8.58
CA GLU A 134 6.00 0.35 -9.23
C GLU A 134 4.57 0.72 -8.83
N THR A 135 4.34 0.99 -7.54
CA THR A 135 3.00 1.30 -7.03
C THR A 135 2.51 2.65 -7.54
N LEU A 136 3.31 3.71 -7.42
CA LEU A 136 2.92 5.05 -7.88
C LEU A 136 2.75 5.07 -9.39
N ARG A 137 3.63 4.42 -10.16
CA ARG A 137 3.50 4.32 -11.62
C ARG A 137 2.16 3.73 -12.05
N LEU A 138 1.65 2.75 -11.30
CA LEU A 138 0.41 2.08 -11.64
C LEU A 138 -0.84 2.85 -11.16
N LEU A 139 -0.83 3.38 -9.94
CA LEU A 139 -2.02 3.97 -9.31
C LEU A 139 -2.12 5.49 -9.48
N LEU A 140 -1.03 6.23 -9.22
CA LEU A 140 -1.09 7.69 -9.05
C LEU A 140 -1.62 8.41 -10.31
N PRO A 141 -1.15 8.13 -11.55
CA PRO A 141 -1.66 8.81 -12.74
C PRO A 141 -3.14 8.56 -13.00
N HIS A 142 -3.68 7.39 -12.62
CA HIS A 142 -5.10 7.12 -12.74
C HIS A 142 -5.89 7.96 -11.73
N LEU A 143 -5.50 7.92 -10.46
CA LEU A 143 -6.18 8.66 -9.40
C LEU A 143 -6.15 10.17 -9.63
N CYS A 144 -5.00 10.73 -10.04
CA CYS A 144 -4.89 12.15 -10.39
C CYS A 144 -5.84 12.52 -11.53
N ARG A 145 -5.89 11.73 -12.62
CA ARG A 145 -6.79 12.00 -13.74
C ARG A 145 -8.25 11.94 -13.32
N THR A 146 -8.64 10.96 -12.52
CA THR A 146 -10.01 10.85 -12.00
C THR A 146 -10.35 12.08 -11.19
N VAL A 147 -9.55 12.46 -10.18
CA VAL A 147 -9.79 13.65 -9.36
C VAL A 147 -9.88 14.93 -10.20
N LEU A 148 -8.93 15.13 -11.12
CA LEU A 148 -8.94 16.32 -11.99
C LEU A 148 -10.19 16.38 -12.87
N SER A 149 -10.66 15.25 -13.39
CA SER A 149 -11.86 15.21 -14.24
C SER A 149 -13.14 15.67 -13.53
N TYR A 150 -13.23 15.46 -12.20
CA TYR A 150 -14.32 16.03 -11.40
C TYR A 150 -14.03 17.48 -11.02
N ALA A 151 -12.80 17.79 -10.65
CA ALA A 151 -12.42 19.07 -10.07
C ALA A 151 -12.35 20.23 -11.07
N GLU A 152 -12.32 19.95 -12.38
CA GLU A 152 -12.34 20.96 -13.46
C GLU A 152 -13.70 21.63 -13.66
N HIS A 153 -14.78 21.08 -13.09
CA HIS A 153 -16.10 21.73 -13.11
C HIS A 153 -16.13 22.89 -12.11
N GLU A 154 -16.20 24.14 -12.57
CA GLU A 154 -16.08 25.36 -11.73
C GLU A 154 -17.01 25.38 -10.50
N ASP A 155 -18.19 24.78 -10.60
CA ASP A 155 -19.19 24.77 -9.54
C ASP A 155 -18.79 23.91 -8.32
N ILE A 156 -17.91 22.92 -8.50
CA ILE A 156 -17.55 21.94 -7.46
C ILE A 156 -16.88 22.57 -6.24
N ARG A 157 -16.21 23.72 -6.42
CA ARG A 157 -15.56 24.44 -5.33
C ARG A 157 -16.57 25.02 -4.34
N GLN A 158 -17.78 25.33 -4.79
CA GLN A 158 -18.83 25.94 -3.97
C GLN A 158 -19.81 24.91 -3.40
N GLU A 159 -19.71 23.65 -3.81
CA GLU A 159 -20.55 22.57 -3.32
C GLU A 159 -20.24 22.20 -1.87
N GLU A 160 -21.28 22.00 -1.08
CA GLU A 160 -21.17 21.55 0.32
C GLU A 160 -20.97 20.03 0.43
N THR A 161 -21.42 19.31 -0.59
CA THR A 161 -21.35 17.85 -0.71
C THR A 161 -20.69 17.49 -2.03
N LEU A 162 -19.74 16.55 -2.01
CA LEU A 162 -19.02 16.12 -3.21
C LEU A 162 -19.41 14.71 -3.61
N ASP A 163 -19.12 14.37 -4.86
CA ASP A 163 -19.28 13.02 -5.36
C ASP A 163 -18.40 12.03 -4.57
N ASN A 164 -18.96 10.86 -4.23
CA ASN A 164 -18.27 9.83 -3.46
C ASN A 164 -17.04 9.28 -4.19
N GLU A 165 -17.06 9.22 -5.53
CA GLU A 165 -15.93 8.81 -6.34
C GLU A 165 -14.77 9.81 -6.23
N LEU A 166 -15.07 11.12 -6.27
CA LEU A 166 -14.06 12.16 -6.05
C LEU A 166 -13.44 12.03 -4.65
N LEU A 167 -14.26 11.92 -3.61
CA LEU A 167 -13.79 11.77 -2.23
C LEU A 167 -12.95 10.50 -2.05
N TYR A 168 -13.38 9.38 -2.61
CA TYR A 168 -12.66 8.11 -2.56
C TYR A 168 -11.30 8.20 -3.26
N ASN A 169 -11.24 8.72 -4.48
CA ASN A 169 -9.98 8.87 -5.21
C ASN A 169 -9.02 9.86 -4.53
N LEU A 170 -9.54 10.94 -3.95
CA LEU A 170 -8.74 11.91 -3.20
C LEU A 170 -8.20 11.31 -1.89
N LEU A 171 -8.98 10.47 -1.20
CA LEU A 171 -8.54 9.69 -0.05
C LEU A 171 -7.39 8.75 -0.42
N LEU A 172 -7.51 8.01 -1.53
CA LEU A 172 -6.44 7.13 -2.00
C LEU A 172 -5.17 7.92 -2.32
N LEU A 173 -5.28 9.04 -3.05
CA LEU A 173 -4.15 9.93 -3.33
C LEU A 173 -3.46 10.39 -2.05
N ALA A 174 -4.23 10.87 -1.06
CA ALA A 174 -3.71 11.35 0.20
C ALA A 174 -2.92 10.26 0.96
N GLU A 175 -3.27 8.98 0.78
CA GLU A 175 -2.58 7.87 1.44
C GLU A 175 -1.36 7.34 0.66
N ILE A 176 -1.43 7.20 -0.67
CA ILE A 176 -0.34 6.58 -1.45
C ILE A 176 0.93 7.42 -1.51
N VAL A 177 0.84 8.74 -1.35
CA VAL A 177 2.01 9.63 -1.31
C VAL A 177 2.87 9.42 -0.06
N GLN A 178 2.38 8.72 0.97
CA GLN A 178 3.13 8.45 2.20
C GLN A 178 4.20 7.34 2.03
N CYS A 179 5.07 7.50 1.03
CA CYS A 179 6.14 6.57 0.68
C CYS A 179 7.48 7.32 0.50
N ASN A 180 8.33 6.90 -0.44
CA ASN A 180 9.63 7.54 -0.68
C ASN A 180 9.45 8.91 -1.35
N GLY A 181 9.91 9.97 -0.68
CA GLY A 181 9.80 11.33 -1.16
C GLY A 181 10.42 11.58 -2.53
N LYS A 182 11.55 10.94 -2.85
CA LYS A 182 12.20 11.07 -4.17
C LYS A 182 11.29 10.58 -5.30
N THR A 183 10.56 9.49 -5.06
CA THR A 183 9.62 8.95 -6.04
C THR A 183 8.40 9.87 -6.19
N VAL A 184 7.89 10.42 -5.09
CA VAL A 184 6.73 11.34 -5.11
C VAL A 184 7.04 12.63 -5.86
N VAL A 185 8.25 13.19 -5.72
CA VAL A 185 8.68 14.40 -6.42
C VAL A 185 8.60 14.25 -7.95
N GLY A 186 8.79 13.04 -8.47
CA GLY A 186 8.61 12.74 -9.90
C GLY A 186 7.18 12.96 -10.42
N TYR A 187 6.19 13.09 -9.54
CA TYR A 187 4.79 13.37 -9.87
C TYR A 187 4.31 14.76 -9.40
N SER A 188 5.23 15.63 -9.01
CA SER A 188 4.95 16.99 -8.48
C SER A 188 3.95 17.76 -9.34
N GLU A 189 4.15 17.86 -10.65
CA GLU A 189 3.26 18.61 -11.55
C GLU A 189 1.80 18.11 -11.50
N GLN A 190 1.58 16.80 -11.42
CA GLN A 190 0.22 16.24 -11.33
C GLN A 190 -0.40 16.49 -9.96
N LEU A 191 0.40 16.37 -8.90
CA LEU A 191 -0.03 16.58 -7.52
C LEU A 191 -0.35 18.05 -7.25
N GLU A 192 0.46 18.97 -7.77
CA GLU A 192 0.23 20.42 -7.69
C GLU A 192 -1.11 20.80 -8.35
N LYS A 193 -1.38 20.30 -9.57
CA LYS A 193 -2.67 20.52 -10.23
C LYS A 193 -3.86 20.01 -9.41
N VAL A 194 -3.74 18.83 -8.81
CA VAL A 194 -4.79 18.29 -7.92
C VAL A 194 -4.98 19.20 -6.71
N LEU A 195 -3.90 19.64 -6.07
CA LEU A 195 -3.95 20.49 -4.88
C LEU A 195 -4.53 21.88 -5.19
N ASP A 196 -4.16 22.49 -6.31
CA ASP A 196 -4.67 23.80 -6.74
C ASP A 196 -6.20 23.82 -6.85
N LEU A 197 -6.79 22.71 -7.32
CA LEU A 197 -8.24 22.58 -7.47
C LEU A 197 -8.93 22.15 -6.16
N THR A 198 -8.28 21.35 -5.32
CA THR A 198 -8.94 20.68 -4.18
C THR A 198 -8.72 21.36 -2.82
N LEU A 199 -7.66 22.16 -2.63
CA LEU A 199 -7.38 22.84 -1.36
C LEU A 199 -8.39 23.95 -1.00
N HIS A 200 -9.20 24.39 -1.95
CA HIS A 200 -10.15 25.48 -1.77
C HIS A 200 -11.61 25.02 -1.87
N LEU A 201 -11.86 23.71 -1.74
CA LEU A 201 -13.22 23.15 -1.73
C LEU A 201 -13.99 23.64 -0.50
N LYS A 202 -15.25 24.07 -0.70
CA LYS A 202 -16.16 24.41 0.41
C LYS A 202 -16.55 23.18 1.22
N CYS A 203 -16.67 22.02 0.57
CA CYS A 203 -16.92 20.75 1.24
C CYS A 203 -15.79 20.41 2.22
N CYS A 204 -16.13 20.35 3.51
CA CYS A 204 -15.17 20.12 4.60
C CYS A 204 -14.42 18.80 4.45
N GLU A 205 -15.08 17.73 3.99
CA GLU A 205 -14.44 16.43 3.79
C GLU A 205 -13.38 16.48 2.68
N GLY A 206 -13.75 17.01 1.51
CA GLY A 206 -12.82 17.17 0.38
C GLY A 206 -11.63 18.06 0.72
N TYR A 207 -11.87 19.20 1.36
CA TYR A 207 -10.82 20.08 1.87
C TYR A 207 -9.86 19.35 2.83
N ASN A 208 -10.39 18.60 3.80
CA ASN A 208 -9.55 17.88 4.76
C ASN A 208 -8.70 16.80 4.09
N LEU A 209 -9.22 16.10 3.08
CA LEU A 209 -8.46 15.13 2.30
C LEU A 209 -7.35 15.80 1.48
N ALA A 210 -7.63 16.95 0.84
CA ALA A 210 -6.63 17.72 0.11
C ALA A 210 -5.54 18.29 1.04
N ALA A 211 -5.92 18.83 2.19
CA ALA A 211 -4.98 19.31 3.21
C ALA A 211 -4.11 18.16 3.75
N ARG A 212 -4.69 16.97 3.94
CA ARG A 212 -3.95 15.76 4.32
C ARG A 212 -2.98 15.31 3.23
N LEU A 213 -3.37 15.35 1.96
CA LEU A 213 -2.49 15.08 0.82
C LEU A 213 -1.27 16.01 0.85
N LEU A 214 -1.49 17.32 0.95
CA LEU A 214 -0.40 18.31 1.05
C LEU A 214 0.50 18.04 2.27
N SER A 215 -0.10 17.86 3.45
CA SER A 215 0.63 17.59 4.68
C SER A 215 1.51 16.34 4.56
N ASN A 216 0.96 15.26 3.99
CA ASN A 216 1.69 14.02 3.78
C ASN A 216 2.86 14.21 2.81
N ILE A 217 2.69 14.94 1.71
CA ILE A 217 3.77 15.28 0.77
C ILE A 217 4.88 16.07 1.48
N LEU A 218 4.53 17.10 2.23
CA LEU A 218 5.50 17.90 2.99
C LEU A 218 6.28 17.04 3.97
N VAL A 219 5.59 16.14 4.67
CA VAL A 219 6.19 15.23 5.66
C VAL A 219 7.17 14.25 5.01
N ILE A 220 6.83 13.63 3.88
CA ILE A 220 7.71 12.64 3.23
C ILE A 220 8.92 13.27 2.54
N ILE A 221 8.85 14.52 2.08
CA ILE A 221 10.01 15.21 1.50
C ILE A 221 10.91 15.87 2.56
N SER A 222 10.41 16.11 3.77
CA SER A 222 11.13 16.83 4.83
C SER A 222 11.66 15.96 5.97
N THR A 223 11.45 14.63 5.94
CA THR A 223 11.86 13.75 7.04
C THR A 223 12.80 12.63 6.60
N THR A 224 13.81 12.36 7.44
CA THR A 224 14.72 11.23 7.28
C THR A 224 14.09 9.97 7.86
N ARG A 225 14.03 8.87 7.09
CA ARG A 225 13.37 7.62 7.50
C ARG A 225 14.06 6.38 6.92
N PRO A 226 13.99 5.22 7.60
CA PRO A 226 14.37 3.96 6.99
C PRO A 226 13.37 3.59 5.87
N ILE A 227 13.88 3.02 4.78
CA ILE A 227 13.07 2.62 3.61
C ILE A 227 13.07 1.11 3.35
N GLU A 228 13.93 0.36 4.03
CA GLU A 228 14.11 -1.08 3.82
C GLU A 228 13.83 -1.86 5.11
N PHE A 229 13.02 -2.93 5.00
CA PHE A 229 12.53 -3.74 6.11
C PHE A 229 12.51 -5.26 5.81
N ARG A 230 13.20 -5.71 4.76
CA ARG A 230 13.46 -7.12 4.47
C ARG A 230 14.15 -7.82 5.64
N SER A 231 13.86 -9.11 5.79
CA SER A 231 14.52 -9.96 6.78
C SER A 231 15.92 -10.42 6.36
N SER A 232 16.37 -10.14 5.14
CA SER A 232 17.73 -10.43 4.67
C SER A 232 18.35 -9.20 4.02
N ASN A 233 19.67 -9.07 4.14
CA ASN A 233 20.47 -8.08 3.40
C ASN A 233 20.59 -8.44 1.90
N GLN A 234 20.18 -9.65 1.50
CA GLN A 234 20.18 -10.06 0.09
C GLN A 234 18.94 -9.53 -0.63
N HIS A 235 19.13 -9.09 -1.88
CA HIS A 235 18.00 -8.74 -2.74
C HIS A 235 17.25 -10.00 -3.16
N TYR A 236 15.94 -10.02 -2.94
CA TYR A 236 15.05 -11.12 -3.31
C TYR A 236 14.81 -11.30 -4.81
N ASP A 237 15.36 -10.38 -5.61
CA ASP A 237 15.27 -10.40 -7.07
C ASP A 237 16.51 -11.04 -7.73
N LYS A 238 17.46 -11.53 -6.91
CA LYS A 238 18.60 -12.31 -7.41
C LYS A 238 18.12 -13.64 -8.00
N PRO A 239 18.74 -14.12 -9.09
CA PRO A 239 18.45 -15.44 -9.62
C PRO A 239 18.66 -16.52 -8.56
N VAL A 240 17.79 -17.54 -8.55
CA VAL A 240 17.89 -18.68 -7.62
C VAL A 240 19.25 -19.37 -7.73
N SER A 241 19.90 -19.33 -8.91
CA SER A 241 21.24 -19.88 -9.13
C SER A 241 22.35 -19.20 -8.32
N GLU A 242 22.16 -17.94 -7.90
CA GLU A 242 23.16 -17.14 -7.17
C GLU A 242 22.80 -16.98 -5.70
N PHE A 243 21.51 -17.06 -5.37
CA PHE A 243 20.99 -16.85 -4.03
C PHE A 243 19.86 -17.84 -3.78
N LEU A 244 19.94 -18.59 -2.67
CA LEU A 244 18.90 -19.53 -2.26
C LEU A 244 18.11 -18.96 -1.05
N PRO A 245 16.93 -18.35 -1.27
CA PRO A 245 16.17 -17.65 -0.23
C PRO A 245 15.77 -18.53 0.96
N ILE A 246 15.52 -19.82 0.76
CA ILE A 246 15.10 -20.73 1.83
C ILE A 246 16.15 -20.86 2.95
N ARG A 247 17.44 -20.66 2.63
CA ARG A 247 18.53 -20.69 3.62
C ARG A 247 18.61 -19.43 4.49
N GLU A 248 17.86 -18.39 4.16
CA GLU A 248 17.71 -17.19 4.98
C GLU A 248 16.50 -17.27 5.94
N TRP A 249 15.72 -18.36 5.90
CA TRP A 249 14.56 -18.53 6.77
C TRP A 249 14.97 -18.61 8.24
N GLY A 250 14.37 -17.78 9.07
CA GLY A 250 14.64 -17.73 10.52
C GLY A 250 16.03 -17.24 10.91
N LYS A 251 16.84 -16.77 9.95
CA LYS A 251 18.20 -16.29 10.22
C LYS A 251 18.16 -15.05 11.11
N THR A 252 19.02 -15.02 12.11
CA THR A 252 19.20 -13.88 13.00
C THR A 252 20.43 -13.07 12.61
N PHE A 253 20.42 -11.79 12.94
CA PHE A 253 21.52 -10.86 12.65
C PHE A 253 22.07 -10.29 13.94
N LEU A 254 23.37 -10.08 13.98
CA LEU A 254 23.98 -9.22 14.98
C LEU A 254 23.68 -7.77 14.59
N THR A 255 23.49 -6.89 15.58
CA THR A 255 23.08 -5.50 15.35
C THR A 255 24.05 -4.73 14.44
N HIS A 256 25.34 -5.11 14.41
CA HIS A 256 26.35 -4.47 13.57
C HIS A 256 26.31 -4.90 12.10
N ASP A 257 25.65 -6.03 11.78
CA ASP A 257 25.53 -6.54 10.40
C ASP A 257 24.27 -6.00 9.68
N VAL A 258 23.44 -5.24 10.40
CA VAL A 258 22.21 -4.67 9.85
C VAL A 258 22.54 -3.46 8.98
N THR A 259 22.26 -3.59 7.69
CA THR A 259 22.36 -2.46 6.74
C THR A 259 21.01 -1.75 6.68
N VAL A 260 20.96 -0.50 7.14
CA VAL A 260 19.73 0.31 7.08
C VAL A 260 19.84 1.28 5.93
N GLU A 261 18.93 1.15 4.96
CA GLU A 261 18.76 2.14 3.90
C GLU A 261 17.89 3.31 4.40
N TRP A 262 18.37 4.53 4.19
CA TRP A 262 17.69 5.76 4.62
C TRP A 262 17.29 6.60 3.43
N THR A 263 16.09 7.17 3.49
CA THR A 263 15.77 8.37 2.71
C THR A 263 16.12 9.60 3.53
N THR A 264 16.74 10.58 2.88
CA THR A 264 17.09 11.88 3.47
C THR A 264 16.47 12.99 2.61
N PRO A 265 16.01 14.10 3.21
CA PRO A 265 15.57 15.28 2.47
C PRO A 265 16.69 15.79 1.56
N GLY A 266 16.40 15.91 0.27
CA GLY A 266 17.36 16.35 -0.74
C GLY A 266 16.80 16.32 -2.14
#